data_AF-A0A958C174-F1
#
_entry.id   AF-A0A958C174-F1
#
_cell.length_a   1.000
_cell.length_b   1.000
_cell.length_c   1.000
_cell.angle_alpha   90.00
_cell.angle_beta   90.00
_cell.angle_gamma   90.00
#
_symmetry.space_group_name_H-M   'P 1'
#
loop_
_entity.id
_entity.type
_entity.pdbx_description
1 polymer ?
#
loop_
_entity_poly.entity_id
_entity_poly.type
_entity_poly.pdbx_seq_one_letter_code
_entity_poly.pdbx_strand_id
1 'polypeptide(L)' 'MKYMVVIEEGEDSYGAYVPDLPGCVAVGDTRDEVLTLIQEAIVLH' A
#
# COMPACT_ATOMS: atom_id res chain seq x y z
N MET A 1 6.18 -5.62 -13.13
CA MET A 1 7.09 -4.52 -12.71
C MET A 1 7.37 -4.67 -11.23
N LYS A 2 8.41 -4.03 -10.70
CA LYS A 2 8.70 -4.01 -9.26
C LYS A 2 8.66 -2.56 -8.79
N TYR A 3 7.94 -2.32 -7.70
CA TYR A 3 7.86 -1.02 -7.04
C TYR A 3 8.36 -1.16 -5.62
N MET A 4 8.94 -0.07 -5.10
CA MET A 4 9.18 0.05 -3.67
C MET A 4 7.86 0.48 -3.02
N VAL A 5 7.41 -0.28 -2.02
CA VAL A 5 6.24 0.05 -1.23
C VAL A 5 6.70 0.38 0.17
N VAL A 6 6.29 1.54 0.67
CA VAL A 6 6.46 1.89 2.09
C VAL A 6 5.20 1.40 2.81
N ILE A 7 5.38 0.68 3.92
CA ILE A 7 4.30 0.25 4.80
C ILE A 7 4.52 0.92 6.15
N GLU A 8 3.47 1.55 6.66
CA GLU A 8 3.43 2.22 7.95
C GLU A 8 2.42 1.50 8.85
N GLU A 9 2.83 1.16 10.07
CA GLU A 9 1.95 0.61 11.10
C GLU A 9 1.38 1.78 11.91
N GLY A 10 0.06 1.90 11.93
CA GLY A 10 -0.70 2.78 12.80
C GLY A 10 -1.14 2.08 14.08
N GLU A 11 -1.93 2.76 14.91
CA GLU A 11 -2.41 2.22 16.20
C GLU A 11 -3.28 0.96 16.02
N ASP A 12 -4.20 0.99 15.04
CA ASP A 12 -5.17 -0.09 14.78
C ASP A 12 -5.17 -0.57 13.31
N SER A 13 -4.26 -0.07 12.46
CA SER A 13 -4.27 -0.36 11.02
C SER A 13 -2.89 -0.21 10.38
N TYR A 14 -2.80 -0.55 9.09
CA TYR A 14 -1.62 -0.38 8.27
C TYR A 14 -1.92 0.53 7.08
N GLY A 15 -1.02 1.47 6.81
CA GLY A 15 -1.01 2.27 5.58
C GLY A 15 0.08 1.78 4.63
N ALA A 16 -0.15 1.90 3.32
CA ALA A 16 0.88 1.68 2.32
C ALA A 16 0.82 2.72 1.21
N TYR A 17 1.99 3.09 0.67
CA TYR A 17 2.09 3.98 -0.50
C TYR A 17 3.31 3.65 -1.36
N VAL A 18 3.25 4.08 -2.63
CA VAL A 18 4.34 3.91 -3.60
C VAL A 18 4.96 5.28 -3.90
N PRO A 19 6.20 5.56 -3.47
CA PRO A 19 6.84 6.85 -3.72
C PRO A 19 6.93 7.24 -5.20
N ASP A 20 7.07 6.24 -6.07
CA ASP A 20 7.18 6.41 -7.52
C ASP A 20 5.83 6.67 -8.21
N LEU A 21 4.70 6.40 -7.53
CA LEU A 21 3.33 6.57 -8.05
C LEU A 21 2.52 7.48 -7.11
N PRO A 22 2.66 8.81 -7.22
CA PRO A 22 1.95 9.75 -6.35
C PRO A 22 0.43 9.53 -6.39
N GLY A 23 -0.18 9.37 -5.21
CA GLY A 23 -1.60 9.09 -5.06
C GLY A 23 -1.96 7.60 -5.08
N CYS A 24 -1.01 6.70 -5.33
CA CYS A 24 -1.19 5.26 -5.13
C CYS A 24 -1.00 4.92 -3.65
N VAL A 25 -2.10 4.73 -2.94
CA VAL A 25 -2.15 4.48 -1.49
C VAL A 25 -3.18 3.39 -1.16
N ALA A 26 -2.99 2.71 -0.04
CA ALA A 26 -3.93 1.72 0.49
C ALA A 26 -3.92 1.73 2.03
N VAL A 27 -5.01 1.28 2.64
CA VAL A 27 -5.15 1.08 4.09
C VAL A 27 -5.80 -0.28 4.33
N GLY A 28 -5.33 -1.03 5.31
CA GLY A 28 -5.89 -2.33 5.72
C GLY A 28 -5.68 -2.61 7.20
N ASP A 29 -6.40 -3.58 7.76
CA ASP A 29 -6.34 -3.95 9.17
C ASP A 29 -5.11 -4.82 9.47
N THR A 30 -4.56 -5.48 8.45
CA THR A 30 -3.36 -6.30 8.57
C THR A 30 -2.29 -5.94 7.54
N ARG A 31 -1.04 -6.29 7.84
CA ARG A 31 0.09 -6.12 6.93
C ARG A 31 -0.13 -6.83 5.58
N ASP A 32 -0.70 -8.03 5.60
CA ASP A 32 -0.93 -8.81 4.38
C ASP A 32 -2.06 -8.19 3.54
N GLU A 33 -3.13 -7.73 4.20
CA GLU A 33 -4.24 -7.05 3.53
C GLU A 33 -3.78 -5.76 2.84
N VAL A 34 -3.06 -4.88 3.54
CA VAL A 34 -2.59 -3.64 2.93
C VAL A 34 -1.64 -3.91 1.74
N LEU A 35 -0.87 -5.00 1.80
CA LEU A 35 0.01 -5.46 0.71
C LEU A 35 -0.79 -5.94 -0.51
N THR A 36 -1.89 -6.66 -0.30
CA THR A 36 -2.80 -7.05 -1.40
C THR A 36 -3.45 -5.81 -2.02
N LEU A 37 -3.99 -4.91 -1.19
CA LEU A 37 -4.70 -3.71 -1.66
C LEU A 37 -3.78 -2.75 -2.43
N ILE A 38 -2.56 -2.49 -1.96
CA ILE A 38 -1.63 -1.61 -2.68
C ILE A 38 -1.17 -2.25 -4.00
N GLN A 39 -1.06 -3.58 -4.06
CA GLN A 39 -0.74 -4.28 -5.30
C GLN A 39 -1.86 -4.14 -6.34
N GLU A 40 -3.12 -4.20 -5.92
CA GLU A 40 -4.27 -3.92 -6.79
C GLU A 40 -4.31 -2.45 -7.23
N ALA A 41 -4.04 -1.52 -6.32
CA ALA A 41 -3.99 -0.08 -6.63
C ALA A 41 -2.92 0.25 -7.68
N ILE A 42 -1.76 -0.41 -7.63
CA ILE A 42 -0.69 -0.27 -8.63
C ILE A 42 -1.17 -0.71 -10.03
N VAL A 43 -2.05 -1.71 -10.14
CA VAL A 43 -2.55 -2.20 -11.43
C VAL A 43 -3.55 -1.23 -12.08
N LEU A 44 -4.24 -0.42 -11.27
CA LEU A 44 -5.25 0.54 -11.72
C LEU A 44 -4.70 1.96 -12.00
N HIS A 45 -3.42 2.20 -11.69
CA HIS A 45 -2.74 3.49 -11.83
C HIS A 45 -2.01 3.60 -13.18
#